data_AF-A0A7L5A4J2-F1
#
_entry.id   AF-A0A7L5A4J2-F1
#
_cell.length_a   1.000
_cell.length_b   1.000
_cell.length_c   1.000
_cell.angle_alpha   90.00
_cell.angle_beta   90.00
_cell.angle_gamma   90.00
#
_symmetry.space_group_name_H-M   'P 1'
#
loop_
_entity.id
_entity.type
_entity.pdbx_description
1 polymer ?
#
loop_
_entity_poly.entity_id
_entity_poly.type
_entity_poly.pdbx_seq_one_letter_code
_entity_poly.pdbx_strand_id
1 'polypeptide(L)'
;METGKKLALGGVVVLLLAGVVEVLWLHHERNADVAPVKAVAYKIDPDDNVFLKKEHPDTLKDAKDLKGRKLWVSAGGQMDYFPFNGKADYAKSQGVLLGAEPIVVVDAMEQVAPKSATFRIPGGEKQVLLVFTKGDQPTKYAVPVGYREKGLYTYFTDEIFFYDDPHELYKHWGPEVWKAVDEHRAILGMNERQVQMALGQVSKSGQDTIGDRTVEYDAQGHPQRVTFVHNKATAITPE
;
A
#
# COMPACT_ATOMS: atom_id res chain seq x y z
N MET A 1 46.10 66.76 10.65
CA MET A 1 44.82 66.48 9.93
C MET A 1 44.96 65.56 8.71
N GLU A 2 46.16 65.27 8.20
CA GLU A 2 46.30 64.48 6.96
C GLU A 2 46.24 62.95 7.13
N THR A 3 46.73 62.41 8.24
CA THR A 3 46.91 60.96 8.41
C THR A 3 45.57 60.21 8.57
N GLY A 4 44.60 60.80 9.27
CA GLY A 4 43.27 60.22 9.44
C GLY A 4 42.45 60.19 8.15
N LYS A 5 42.63 61.17 7.26
CA LYS A 5 41.98 61.19 5.94
C LYS A 5 42.54 60.12 5.01
N LYS A 6 43.86 59.88 5.03
CA LYS A 6 44.51 58.82 4.23
C LYS A 6 44.11 57.42 4.71
N LEU A 7 43.98 57.20 6.02
CA LEU A 7 43.50 55.94 6.60
C LEU A 7 42.02 55.70 6.31
N ALA A 8 41.17 56.73 6.42
CA ALA A 8 39.75 56.62 6.07
C ALA A 8 39.56 56.34 4.57
N LEU A 9 40.34 56.99 3.70
CA LEU A 9 40.30 56.76 2.25
C LEU A 9 40.79 55.34 1.89
N GLY A 10 41.85 54.87 2.54
CA GLY A 10 42.33 53.49 2.38
C GLY A 10 41.31 52.45 2.83
N GLY A 11 40.63 52.68 3.95
CA GLY A 11 39.55 51.81 4.44
C GLY A 11 38.37 51.71 3.48
N VAL A 12 37.94 52.84 2.90
CA VAL A 12 36.86 52.87 1.91
C VAL A 12 37.24 52.11 0.63
N VAL A 13 38.48 52.23 0.16
CA VAL A 13 38.95 51.50 -1.03
C VAL A 13 38.96 49.99 -0.78
N VAL A 14 39.40 49.54 0.40
CA VAL A 14 39.39 48.11 0.75
C VAL A 14 37.97 47.55 0.82
N LEU A 15 37.02 48.30 1.40
CA LEU A 15 35.62 47.89 1.47
C LEU A 15 34.96 47.81 0.08
N LEU A 16 35.27 48.76 -0.82
CA LEU A 16 34.77 48.72 -2.19
C LEU A 16 35.33 47.53 -2.96
N LEU A 17 36.62 47.20 -2.78
CA LEU A 17 37.23 46.03 -3.41
C LEU A 17 36.63 44.73 -2.89
N ALA A 18 36.41 44.62 -1.58
CA ALA A 18 35.74 43.46 -0.98
C ALA A 18 34.32 43.27 -1.55
N GLY A 19 33.54 44.36 -1.64
CA GLY A 19 32.20 44.31 -2.22
C GLY A 19 32.19 43.91 -3.71
N VAL A 20 33.16 44.39 -4.50
CA VAL A 20 33.27 44.00 -5.92
C VAL A 20 33.64 42.52 -6.06
N VAL A 21 34.56 42.01 -5.23
CA VAL A 21 34.94 40.60 -5.25
C VAL A 21 33.76 39.71 -4.88
N GLU A 22 32.98 40.09 -3.87
CA GLU A 22 31.80 39.34 -3.43
C GLU A 22 30.71 39.33 -4.51
N VAL A 23 30.46 40.45 -5.17
CA VAL A 23 29.51 40.53 -6.29
C VAL A 23 29.96 39.67 -7.47
N LEU A 24 31.25 39.68 -7.82
CA LEU A 24 31.79 38.86 -8.90
C LEU A 24 31.74 37.36 -8.57
N TRP A 25 32.02 36.99 -7.32
CA TRP A 25 31.92 35.60 -6.88
C TRP A 25 30.47 35.11 -6.89
N LEU A 26 29.53 35.90 -6.38
CA LEU A 26 28.10 35.58 -6.44
C LEU A 26 27.58 35.51 -7.88
N HIS A 27 28.06 36.37 -8.77
CA HIS A 27 27.71 36.29 -10.19
C HIS A 27 28.26 35.02 -10.84
N HIS A 28 29.48 34.63 -10.49
CA HIS A 28 30.08 33.37 -10.96
C HIS A 28 29.33 32.15 -10.40
N GLU A 29 28.95 32.10 -9.12
CA GLU A 29 28.16 30.99 -8.57
C GLU A 29 26.76 30.90 -9.18
N ARG A 30 26.12 32.04 -9.46
CA ARG A 30 24.76 32.06 -10.03
C ARG A 30 24.73 31.75 -11.53
N ASN A 31 25.83 32.02 -12.24
CA ASN A 31 25.99 31.70 -13.65
C ASN A 31 26.82 30.44 -13.91
N ALA A 32 27.39 29.83 -12.86
CA ALA A 32 27.94 28.50 -12.96
C ALA A 32 26.78 27.59 -13.30
N ASP A 33 26.84 26.96 -14.47
CA ASP A 33 25.82 26.05 -14.95
C ASP A 33 25.51 25.05 -13.84
N VAL A 34 24.32 25.15 -13.26
CA VAL A 34 23.81 24.13 -12.34
C VAL A 34 23.81 22.85 -13.15
N ALA A 35 24.73 21.94 -12.83
CA ALA A 35 24.81 20.66 -13.52
C ALA A 35 23.39 20.08 -13.54
N PRO A 36 22.82 19.79 -14.72
CA PRO A 36 21.44 19.35 -14.79
C PRO A 36 21.32 18.13 -13.88
N VAL A 37 20.41 18.21 -12.90
CA VAL A 37 20.06 17.06 -12.07
C VAL A 37 19.78 15.94 -13.06
N LYS A 38 20.58 14.87 -13.04
CA LYS A 38 20.37 13.73 -13.92
C LYS A 38 18.92 13.32 -13.74
N ALA A 39 18.11 13.51 -14.77
CA ALA A 39 16.75 13.02 -14.77
C ALA A 39 16.84 11.51 -14.55
N VAL A 40 16.45 11.06 -13.36
CA VAL A 40 16.27 9.64 -13.11
C VAL A 40 15.14 9.25 -14.04
N ALA A 41 15.47 8.54 -15.12
CA ALA A 41 14.47 8.00 -16.02
C ALA A 41 13.66 6.97 -15.23
N TYR A 42 12.54 7.40 -14.64
CA TYR A 42 11.61 6.50 -13.99
C TYR A 42 11.02 5.61 -15.06
N LYS A 43 11.42 4.33 -15.08
CA LYS A 43 10.77 3.34 -15.93
C LYS A 43 9.39 3.13 -15.36
N ILE A 44 8.37 3.65 -16.04
CA ILE A 44 6.97 3.46 -15.64
C ILE A 44 6.70 1.95 -15.62
N ASP A 45 6.37 1.42 -14.44
CA ASP A 45 5.93 0.04 -14.31
C ASP A 45 4.53 -0.08 -14.93
N PRO A 46 4.26 -1.05 -15.83
CA PRO A 46 2.92 -1.28 -16.34
C PRO A 46 1.85 -1.38 -15.25
N ASP A 47 2.21 -1.86 -14.06
CA ASP A 47 1.33 -1.98 -12.90
C ASP A 47 0.84 -0.62 -12.36
N ASP A 48 1.58 0.46 -12.62
CA ASP A 48 1.23 1.82 -12.19
C ASP A 48 0.20 2.48 -13.12
N ASN A 49 -0.02 1.91 -14.30
CA ASN A 49 -1.05 2.36 -15.24
C ASN A 49 -2.40 1.64 -15.04
N VAL A 50 -2.49 0.78 -14.03
CA VAL A 50 -3.74 0.09 -13.69
C VAL A 50 -4.60 1.00 -12.83
N PHE A 51 -5.76 1.39 -13.36
CA PHE A 51 -6.72 2.23 -12.66
C PHE A 51 -7.66 1.35 -11.83
N LEU A 52 -7.52 1.42 -10.52
CA LEU A 52 -8.37 0.72 -9.58
C LEU A 52 -9.64 1.53 -9.34
N LYS A 53 -10.80 0.95 -9.64
CA LYS A 53 -12.08 1.55 -9.28
C LYS A 53 -12.17 1.68 -7.76
N LYS A 54 -12.74 2.80 -7.30
CA LYS A 54 -13.09 3.04 -5.90
C LYS A 54 -14.56 3.39 -5.80
N GLU A 55 -15.24 2.88 -4.79
CA GLU A 55 -16.66 3.20 -4.55
C GLU A 55 -16.82 4.24 -3.43
N HIS A 56 -15.80 4.46 -2.60
CA HIS A 56 -15.78 5.47 -1.54
C HIS A 56 -17.05 5.45 -0.66
N PRO A 57 -17.40 4.30 -0.05
CA PRO A 57 -18.57 4.23 0.81
C PRO A 57 -18.41 5.19 2.00
N ASP A 58 -19.47 5.96 2.30
CA ASP A 58 -19.52 6.91 3.40
C ASP A 58 -20.65 6.60 4.39
N THR A 59 -21.60 5.73 4.01
CA THR A 59 -22.66 5.24 4.88
C THR A 59 -22.77 3.72 4.89
N LEU A 60 -23.47 3.19 5.90
CA LEU A 60 -23.84 1.78 5.94
C LEU A 60 -24.72 1.36 4.74
N LYS A 61 -25.46 2.30 4.15
CA LYS A 61 -26.27 2.01 2.98
C LYS A 61 -25.38 1.67 1.78
N ASP A 62 -24.30 2.40 1.56
CA ASP A 62 -23.41 2.16 0.40
C ASP A 62 -22.71 0.80 0.54
N ALA A 63 -22.29 0.45 1.76
CA ALA A 63 -21.77 -0.89 2.04
C ALA A 63 -22.82 -1.99 1.77
N LYS A 64 -24.11 -1.74 2.03
CA LYS A 64 -25.21 -2.66 1.72
C LYS A 64 -25.55 -2.72 0.23
N ASP A 65 -25.35 -1.63 -0.51
CA ASP A 65 -25.56 -1.58 -1.96
C ASP A 65 -24.57 -2.50 -2.71
N LEU A 66 -23.49 -2.95 -2.05
CA LEU A 66 -22.58 -3.97 -2.58
C LEU A 66 -23.20 -5.37 -2.65
N LYS A 67 -24.36 -5.59 -2.03
CA LYS A 67 -25.04 -6.90 -2.00
C LYS A 67 -25.20 -7.50 -3.41
N GLY A 68 -24.81 -8.76 -3.53
CA GLY A 68 -24.86 -9.53 -4.78
C GLY A 68 -23.67 -9.29 -5.70
N ARG A 69 -22.80 -8.31 -5.42
CA ARG A 69 -21.58 -8.09 -6.19
C ARG A 69 -20.52 -9.12 -5.82
N LYS A 70 -19.71 -9.48 -6.82
CA LYS A 70 -18.46 -10.20 -6.62
C LYS A 70 -17.36 -9.16 -6.37
N LEU A 71 -16.65 -9.30 -5.26
CA LEU A 71 -15.47 -8.51 -4.93
C LEU A 71 -14.25 -9.43 -4.88
N TRP A 72 -13.07 -8.86 -5.09
CA TRP A 72 -11.82 -9.61 -5.10
C TRP A 72 -10.88 -9.05 -4.05
N VAL A 73 -10.21 -9.90 -3.29
CA VAL A 73 -9.36 -9.44 -2.19
C VAL A 73 -8.09 -8.79 -2.74
N SER A 74 -7.85 -7.52 -2.38
CA SER A 74 -6.58 -6.81 -2.65
C SER A 74 -5.62 -6.92 -1.48
N ALA A 75 -6.13 -6.87 -0.25
CA ALA A 75 -5.36 -6.96 0.99
C ALA A 75 -5.12 -8.43 1.43
N GLY A 76 -4.48 -9.21 0.56
CA GLY A 76 -4.22 -10.63 0.80
C GLY A 76 -3.47 -10.88 2.11
N GLY A 77 -3.92 -11.87 2.88
CA GLY A 77 -3.31 -12.32 4.13
C GLY A 77 -3.47 -11.36 5.31
N GLN A 78 -4.22 -10.27 5.18
CA GLN A 78 -4.31 -9.24 6.23
C GLN A 78 -5.61 -9.30 7.03
N MET A 79 -6.69 -9.78 6.43
CA MET A 79 -8.04 -9.64 6.95
C MET A 79 -8.57 -10.96 7.48
N ASP A 80 -8.67 -11.08 8.81
CA ASP A 80 -9.40 -12.17 9.44
C ASP A 80 -10.88 -12.16 9.05
N TYR A 81 -11.44 -13.35 8.85
CA TYR A 81 -12.87 -13.52 8.65
C TYR A 81 -13.47 -14.54 9.62
N PHE A 82 -14.75 -14.32 9.94
CA PHE A 82 -15.44 -15.01 11.03
C PHE A 82 -16.69 -15.72 10.50
N PRO A 83 -17.09 -16.87 11.09
CA PRO A 83 -18.36 -17.50 10.79
C PRO A 83 -19.52 -16.54 11.07
N PHE A 84 -20.57 -16.62 10.25
CA PHE A 84 -21.72 -15.75 10.38
C PHE A 84 -23.03 -16.53 10.51
N ASN A 85 -23.75 -16.32 11.63
CA ASN A 85 -25.08 -16.88 11.87
C ASN A 85 -26.09 -15.82 12.34
N GLY A 86 -26.07 -14.65 11.71
CA GLY A 86 -26.83 -13.45 12.13
C GLY A 86 -25.98 -12.46 12.94
N LYS A 87 -24.84 -12.92 13.46
CA LYS A 87 -23.74 -12.13 14.00
C LYS A 87 -22.41 -12.78 13.65
N ALA A 88 -21.34 -12.00 13.59
CA ALA A 88 -19.98 -12.52 13.45
C ALA A 88 -19.53 -13.18 14.75
N ASP A 89 -18.99 -14.40 14.65
CA ASP A 89 -18.36 -15.09 15.78
C ASP A 89 -16.88 -14.71 15.90
N TYR A 90 -16.60 -13.56 16.53
CA TYR A 90 -15.24 -13.05 16.74
C TYR A 90 -14.33 -13.99 17.55
N ALA A 91 -14.88 -14.99 18.26
CA ALA A 91 -14.08 -15.95 19.01
C ALA A 91 -13.47 -17.04 18.11
N LYS A 92 -13.91 -17.14 16.84
CA LYS A 92 -13.48 -18.20 15.91
C LYS A 92 -13.08 -17.60 14.57
N SER A 93 -11.86 -17.03 14.49
CA SER A 93 -11.30 -16.73 13.16
C SER A 93 -11.22 -18.01 12.33
N GLN A 94 -11.66 -17.95 11.07
CA GLN A 94 -11.57 -19.06 10.12
C GLN A 94 -10.33 -18.95 9.23
N GLY A 95 -9.46 -17.99 9.52
CA GLY A 95 -8.27 -17.65 8.74
C GLY A 95 -8.36 -16.25 8.16
N VAL A 96 -7.45 -15.98 7.23
CA VAL A 96 -7.33 -14.69 6.53
C VAL A 96 -7.80 -14.81 5.09
N LEU A 97 -8.34 -13.72 4.55
CA LEU A 97 -8.67 -13.61 3.12
C LEU A 97 -7.39 -13.54 2.30
N LEU A 98 -7.28 -14.34 1.24
CA LEU A 98 -6.07 -14.41 0.40
C LEU A 98 -6.19 -13.52 -0.83
N GLY A 99 -5.05 -13.05 -1.35
CA GLY A 99 -5.04 -12.11 -2.47
C GLY A 99 -5.65 -12.73 -3.73
N ALA A 100 -6.36 -11.91 -4.51
CA ALA A 100 -7.12 -12.33 -5.69
C ALA A 100 -8.18 -13.41 -5.42
N GLU A 101 -8.56 -13.67 -4.17
CA GLU A 101 -9.66 -14.57 -3.86
C GLU A 101 -11.02 -13.86 -4.09
N PRO A 102 -11.97 -14.46 -4.84
CA PRO A 102 -13.29 -13.87 -5.03
C PRO A 102 -14.22 -14.15 -3.85
N ILE A 103 -14.96 -13.13 -3.44
CA ILE A 103 -16.06 -13.22 -2.49
C ILE A 103 -17.35 -12.67 -3.09
N VAL A 104 -18.49 -13.20 -2.67
CA VAL A 104 -19.81 -12.68 -3.06
C VAL A 104 -20.48 -12.04 -1.86
N VAL A 105 -20.79 -10.74 -1.98
CA VAL A 105 -21.40 -9.99 -0.88
C VAL A 105 -22.86 -10.41 -0.69
N VAL A 106 -23.22 -10.70 0.55
CA VAL A 106 -24.58 -11.08 0.95
C VAL A 106 -25.30 -9.93 1.64
N ASP A 107 -24.60 -9.19 2.49
CA ASP A 107 -25.12 -8.04 3.24
C ASP A 107 -23.96 -7.24 3.86
N ALA A 108 -24.26 -6.10 4.49
CA ALA A 108 -23.35 -5.40 5.37
C ALA A 108 -24.05 -5.02 6.69
N MET A 109 -23.33 -5.06 7.81
CA MET A 109 -23.93 -4.80 9.11
C MET A 109 -22.97 -4.16 10.11
N GLU A 110 -23.51 -3.69 11.23
CA GLU A 110 -22.74 -3.19 12.35
C GLU A 110 -22.76 -4.19 13.51
N GLN A 111 -21.63 -4.38 14.17
CA GLN A 111 -21.53 -5.18 15.39
C GLN A 111 -20.51 -4.57 16.36
N VAL A 112 -20.76 -4.71 17.67
CA VAL A 112 -19.75 -4.36 18.67
C VAL A 112 -18.65 -5.42 18.62
N ALA A 113 -17.41 -4.98 18.34
CA ALA A 113 -16.25 -5.86 18.29
C ALA A 113 -15.57 -5.95 19.67
N PRO A 114 -15.15 -7.15 20.12
CA PRO A 114 -14.25 -7.26 21.26
C PRO A 114 -12.88 -6.67 20.91
N LYS A 115 -12.11 -6.21 21.91
CA LYS A 115 -10.76 -5.65 21.71
C LYS A 115 -9.80 -6.58 20.95
N SER A 116 -10.01 -7.90 21.04
CA SER A 116 -9.22 -8.90 20.30
C SER A 116 -9.45 -8.85 18.79
N ALA A 117 -10.55 -8.27 18.31
CA ALA A 117 -10.92 -8.19 16.89
C ALA A 117 -10.73 -6.79 16.29
N THR A 118 -9.94 -5.92 16.94
CA THR A 118 -9.75 -4.52 16.54
C THR A 118 -8.33 -4.20 16.08
N PHE A 119 -7.54 -5.22 15.70
CA PHE A 119 -6.13 -5.04 15.32
C PHE A 119 -5.96 -4.34 13.96
N ARG A 120 -6.66 -4.83 12.93
CA ARG A 120 -6.60 -4.27 11.57
C ARG A 120 -7.56 -3.11 11.36
N ILE A 121 -8.79 -3.31 11.84
CA ILE A 121 -9.88 -2.34 11.73
C ILE A 121 -10.28 -1.98 13.15
N PRO A 122 -10.23 -0.69 13.54
CA PRO A 122 -10.69 -0.26 14.86
C PRO A 122 -12.11 -0.73 15.16
N GLY A 123 -12.42 -0.94 16.45
CA GLY A 123 -13.77 -1.34 16.85
C GLY A 123 -14.79 -0.20 16.80
N GLY A 124 -14.34 1.04 17.03
CA GLY A 124 -15.21 2.20 17.22
C GLY A 124 -16.29 1.96 18.29
N GLU A 125 -17.44 2.59 18.12
CA GLU A 125 -18.68 2.20 18.82
C GLU A 125 -19.21 0.88 18.27
N LYS A 126 -19.11 0.70 16.94
CA LYS A 126 -19.40 -0.54 16.23
C LYS A 126 -18.49 -0.67 15.03
N GLN A 127 -18.04 -1.89 14.78
CA GLN A 127 -17.34 -2.25 13.57
C GLN A 127 -18.35 -2.52 12.46
N VAL A 128 -18.05 -2.10 11.24
CA VAL A 128 -18.82 -2.45 10.04
C VAL A 128 -18.23 -3.72 9.44
N LEU A 129 -19.10 -4.69 9.24
CA LEU A 129 -18.79 -6.01 8.71
C LEU A 129 -19.45 -6.17 7.35
N LEU A 130 -18.69 -6.69 6.39
CA LEU A 130 -19.24 -7.20 5.15
C LEU A 130 -19.50 -8.70 5.30
N VAL A 131 -20.74 -9.12 5.05
CA VAL A 131 -21.15 -10.52 5.09
C VAL A 131 -21.04 -11.09 3.68
N PHE A 132 -20.39 -12.24 3.54
CA PHE A 132 -20.08 -12.81 2.23
C PHE A 132 -20.13 -14.34 2.22
N THR A 133 -20.13 -14.90 1.02
CA THR A 133 -19.84 -16.32 0.76
C THR A 133 -18.57 -16.45 -0.07
N LYS A 134 -17.88 -17.59 0.09
CA LYS A 134 -16.70 -17.95 -0.72
C LYS A 134 -17.14 -18.86 -1.86
N GLY A 135 -16.90 -18.43 -3.10
CA GLY A 135 -17.41 -19.14 -4.29
C GLY A 135 -18.91 -19.45 -4.18
N ASP A 136 -19.29 -20.67 -4.54
CA ASP A 136 -20.68 -21.14 -4.53
C ASP A 136 -21.11 -21.79 -3.19
N GLN A 137 -20.31 -21.62 -2.13
CA GLN A 137 -20.61 -22.24 -0.83
C GLN A 137 -21.75 -21.49 -0.12
N PRO A 138 -22.69 -22.21 0.53
CA PRO A 138 -23.81 -21.58 1.25
C PRO A 138 -23.37 -20.95 2.59
N THR A 139 -22.19 -21.32 3.09
CA THR A 139 -21.67 -20.87 4.37
C THR A 139 -21.35 -19.38 4.31
N LYS A 140 -21.92 -18.63 5.25
CA LYS A 140 -21.71 -17.20 5.37
C LYS A 140 -20.59 -16.89 6.34
N TYR A 141 -19.81 -15.89 5.97
CA TYR A 141 -18.75 -15.33 6.76
C TYR A 141 -18.90 -13.82 6.87
N ALA A 142 -18.20 -13.22 7.81
CA ALA A 142 -18.14 -11.78 8.00
C ALA A 142 -16.68 -11.32 8.12
N VAL A 143 -16.34 -10.24 7.44
CA VAL A 143 -15.02 -9.61 7.47
C VAL A 143 -15.19 -8.13 7.86
N PRO A 144 -14.35 -7.59 8.75
CA PRO A 144 -14.42 -6.18 9.10
C PRO A 144 -13.89 -5.31 7.97
N VAL A 145 -14.64 -4.27 7.62
CA VAL A 145 -14.35 -3.38 6.49
C VAL A 145 -14.40 -1.90 6.86
N GLY A 146 -14.70 -1.59 8.12
CA GLY A 146 -14.82 -0.22 8.61
C GLY A 146 -15.31 -0.17 10.05
N TYR A 147 -15.54 1.03 10.55
CA TYR A 147 -16.12 1.25 11.87
C TYR A 147 -16.91 2.56 11.91
N ARG A 148 -17.83 2.65 12.88
CA ARG A 148 -18.56 3.86 13.22
C ARG A 148 -18.09 4.39 14.57
N GLU A 149 -17.82 5.68 14.62
CA GLU A 149 -17.47 6.39 15.85
C GLU A 149 -18.09 7.80 15.81
N LYS A 150 -18.78 8.21 16.87
CA LYS A 150 -19.43 9.53 16.97
C LYS A 150 -20.37 9.83 15.78
N GLY A 151 -21.04 8.80 15.28
CA GLY A 151 -21.96 8.91 14.13
C GLY A 151 -21.28 8.98 12.75
N LEU A 152 -19.95 9.00 12.69
CA LEU A 152 -19.19 9.01 11.43
C LEU A 152 -18.71 7.60 11.09
N TYR A 153 -18.74 7.26 9.81
CA TYR A 153 -18.20 6.00 9.31
C TYR A 153 -16.80 6.22 8.73
N THR A 154 -15.91 5.27 8.97
CA THR A 154 -14.63 5.15 8.29
C THR A 154 -14.57 3.77 7.65
N TYR A 155 -14.41 3.74 6.33
CA TYR A 155 -14.36 2.52 5.55
C TYR A 155 -12.96 2.28 5.00
N PHE A 156 -12.63 1.00 4.86
CA PHE A 156 -11.40 0.50 4.26
C PHE A 156 -11.71 -0.44 3.08
N THR A 157 -12.94 -0.40 2.56
CA THR A 157 -13.41 -1.35 1.54
C THR A 157 -12.63 -1.22 0.23
N ASP A 158 -12.25 0.01 -0.14
CA ASP A 158 -11.45 0.30 -1.35
C ASP A 158 -9.99 -0.17 -1.21
N GLU A 159 -9.50 -0.33 0.02
CA GLU A 159 -8.16 -0.83 0.33
C GLU A 159 -8.13 -2.36 0.45
N ILE A 160 -9.24 -2.95 0.89
CA ILE A 160 -9.37 -4.40 1.14
C ILE A 160 -9.80 -5.16 -0.11
N PHE A 161 -10.57 -4.54 -1.00
CA PHE A 161 -11.12 -5.20 -2.19
C PHE A 161 -10.89 -4.43 -3.50
N PHE A 162 -10.70 -5.18 -4.57
CA PHE A 162 -11.00 -4.75 -5.93
C PHE A 162 -12.47 -4.99 -6.25
N TYR A 163 -13.06 -4.03 -6.96
CA TYR A 163 -14.43 -4.12 -7.47
C TYR A 163 -14.54 -4.78 -8.84
N ASP A 164 -13.41 -4.86 -9.55
CA ASP A 164 -13.25 -5.53 -10.83
C ASP A 164 -12.27 -6.70 -10.67
N ASP A 165 -12.31 -7.66 -11.60
CA ASP A 165 -11.45 -8.84 -11.55
C ASP A 165 -9.97 -8.46 -11.71
N PRO A 166 -9.10 -8.75 -10.72
CA PRO A 166 -7.69 -8.41 -10.80
C PRO A 166 -7.00 -9.07 -12.00
N HIS A 167 -7.48 -10.23 -12.47
CA HIS A 167 -6.97 -10.90 -13.68
C HIS A 167 -7.12 -10.04 -14.94
N GLU A 168 -8.22 -9.29 -15.03
CA GLU A 168 -8.49 -8.37 -16.13
C GLU A 168 -7.73 -7.04 -15.93
N LEU A 169 -7.67 -6.56 -14.68
CA LEU A 169 -6.95 -5.33 -14.31
C LEU A 169 -5.45 -5.44 -14.62
N TYR A 170 -4.81 -6.57 -14.27
CA TYR A 170 -3.40 -6.85 -14.56
C TYR A 170 -3.21 -7.95 -15.59
N LYS A 171 -4.00 -7.91 -16.68
CA LYS A 171 -3.89 -8.89 -17.79
C LYS A 171 -2.48 -9.05 -18.37
N HIS A 172 -1.61 -8.04 -18.22
CA HIS A 172 -0.23 -8.07 -18.69
C HIS A 172 0.72 -8.92 -17.82
N TRP A 173 0.29 -9.39 -16.65
CA TRP A 173 1.10 -10.27 -15.80
C TRP A 173 1.35 -11.65 -16.41
N GLY A 174 0.50 -12.07 -17.35
CA GLY A 174 0.61 -13.35 -18.03
C GLY A 174 0.15 -14.54 -17.18
N PRO A 175 -0.09 -15.69 -17.81
CA PRO A 175 -0.79 -16.82 -17.19
C PRO A 175 0.01 -17.53 -16.10
N GLU A 176 1.35 -17.56 -16.21
CA GLU A 176 2.20 -18.24 -15.21
C GLU A 176 2.20 -17.50 -13.87
N VAL A 177 2.26 -16.16 -13.92
CA VAL A 177 2.20 -15.30 -12.73
C VAL A 177 0.83 -15.42 -12.07
N TRP A 178 -0.25 -15.32 -12.85
CA TRP A 178 -1.60 -15.48 -12.31
C TRP A 178 -1.84 -16.85 -11.69
N LYS A 179 -1.39 -17.92 -12.34
CA LYS A 179 -1.45 -19.26 -11.77
C LYS A 179 -0.73 -19.34 -10.42
N ALA A 180 0.44 -18.71 -10.29
CA ALA A 180 1.18 -18.69 -9.03
C ALA A 180 0.47 -17.84 -7.96
N VAL A 181 -0.18 -16.73 -8.32
CA VAL A 181 -1.03 -15.94 -7.43
C VAL A 181 -2.22 -16.76 -6.91
N ASP A 182 -2.93 -17.45 -7.80
CA ASP A 182 -4.09 -18.29 -7.47
C ASP A 182 -3.71 -19.51 -6.62
N GLU A 183 -2.51 -20.05 -6.83
CA GLU A 183 -1.93 -21.13 -6.02
C GLU A 183 -1.23 -20.60 -4.75
N HIS A 184 -1.32 -19.28 -4.49
CA HIS A 184 -0.77 -18.59 -3.34
C HIS A 184 0.72 -18.85 -3.08
N ARG A 185 1.52 -18.83 -4.15
CA ARG A 185 2.96 -19.10 -4.12
C ARG A 185 3.75 -18.06 -4.91
N ALA A 186 5.00 -17.82 -4.51
CA ALA A 186 5.92 -17.01 -5.27
C ALA A 186 6.72 -17.85 -6.29
N ILE A 187 7.10 -17.22 -7.40
CA ILE A 187 8.07 -17.77 -8.38
C ILE A 187 9.13 -16.74 -8.73
N LEU A 188 10.27 -17.22 -9.21
CA LEU A 188 11.34 -16.35 -9.71
C LEU A 188 10.83 -15.47 -10.85
N GLY A 189 11.29 -14.22 -10.88
CA GLY A 189 10.89 -13.23 -11.88
C GLY A 189 9.59 -12.48 -11.58
N MET A 190 8.82 -12.86 -10.55
CA MET A 190 7.72 -12.03 -10.05
C MET A 190 8.24 -10.70 -9.49
N ASN A 191 7.48 -9.62 -9.67
CA ASN A 191 7.76 -8.35 -9.00
C ASN A 191 7.21 -8.30 -7.57
N GLU A 192 7.57 -7.29 -6.77
CA GLU A 192 7.17 -7.22 -5.36
C GLU A 192 5.63 -7.17 -5.20
N ARG A 193 4.90 -6.54 -6.14
CA ARG A 193 3.43 -6.49 -6.15
C ARG A 193 2.79 -7.85 -6.41
N GLN A 194 3.32 -8.62 -7.37
CA GLN A 194 2.87 -9.96 -7.69
C GLN A 194 3.09 -10.92 -6.53
N VAL A 195 4.26 -10.85 -5.89
CA VAL A 195 4.57 -11.65 -4.69
C VAL A 195 3.66 -11.25 -3.53
N GLN A 196 3.40 -9.95 -3.33
CA GLN A 196 2.46 -9.49 -2.31
C GLN A 196 1.04 -9.98 -2.56
N MET A 197 0.57 -10.01 -3.82
CA MET A 197 -0.72 -10.58 -4.15
C MET A 197 -0.78 -12.08 -3.86
N ALA A 198 0.28 -12.82 -4.20
CA ALA A 198 0.35 -14.27 -4.02
C ALA A 198 0.48 -14.69 -2.54
N LEU A 199 1.40 -14.07 -1.80
CA LEU A 199 1.78 -14.47 -0.45
C LEU A 199 1.07 -13.66 0.65
N GLY A 200 0.51 -12.50 0.30
CA GLY A 200 -0.23 -11.64 1.20
C GLY A 200 0.65 -10.75 2.07
N GLN A 201 0.47 -10.84 3.38
CA GLN A 201 1.03 -9.89 4.33
C GLN A 201 2.57 -9.98 4.44
N VAL A 202 3.23 -8.83 4.34
CA VAL A 202 4.64 -8.65 4.72
C VAL A 202 4.77 -8.74 6.24
N SER A 203 5.59 -9.67 6.72
CA SER A 203 5.91 -9.85 8.14
C SER A 203 7.08 -8.96 8.56
N LYS A 204 8.12 -8.86 7.71
CA LYS A 204 9.25 -7.94 7.88
C LYS A 204 9.73 -7.42 6.53
N SER A 205 10.02 -6.13 6.46
CA SER A 205 10.75 -5.54 5.34
C SER A 205 12.21 -5.33 5.74
N GLY A 206 13.14 -5.72 4.86
CA GLY A 206 14.53 -5.29 4.93
C GLY A 206 14.69 -3.80 4.57
N GLN A 207 15.71 -3.49 3.77
CA GLN A 207 16.01 -2.12 3.31
C GLN A 207 14.80 -1.35 2.74
N ASP A 208 14.87 -0.02 2.77
CA ASP A 208 13.77 0.87 2.39
C ASP A 208 13.51 0.93 0.86
N THR A 209 14.43 0.41 0.04
CA THR A 209 14.31 0.46 -1.42
C THR A 209 13.39 -0.64 -1.95
N ILE A 210 12.14 -0.28 -2.26
CA ILE A 210 11.17 -1.16 -2.94
C ILE A 210 11.77 -1.73 -4.22
N GLY A 211 11.63 -3.04 -4.44
CA GLY A 211 12.14 -3.76 -5.61
C GLY A 211 13.62 -4.14 -5.57
N ASP A 212 14.41 -3.62 -4.61
CA ASP A 212 15.83 -3.95 -4.43
C ASP A 212 16.09 -4.23 -2.94
N ARG A 213 15.47 -5.31 -2.44
CA ARG A 213 15.42 -5.66 -1.01
C ARG A 213 15.03 -7.11 -0.78
N THR A 214 15.18 -7.55 0.46
CA THR A 214 14.66 -8.82 0.94
C THR A 214 13.43 -8.58 1.82
N VAL A 215 12.37 -9.33 1.56
CA VAL A 215 11.08 -9.22 2.26
C VAL A 215 10.69 -10.58 2.80
N GLU A 216 10.23 -10.60 4.03
CA GLU A 216 9.64 -11.77 4.67
C GLU A 216 8.12 -11.64 4.59
N TYR A 217 7.47 -12.69 4.10
CA TYR A 217 6.03 -12.82 4.00
C TYR A 217 5.56 -13.89 4.98
N ASP A 218 4.40 -13.69 5.60
CA ASP A 218 3.79 -14.71 6.46
C ASP A 218 3.40 -15.97 5.67
N ALA A 219 2.95 -15.78 4.41
CA ALA A 219 2.61 -16.85 3.47
C ALA A 219 1.71 -17.93 4.09
N GLN A 220 0.61 -17.49 4.72
CA GLN A 220 -0.39 -18.35 5.37
C GLN A 220 0.19 -19.22 6.49
N GLY A 221 1.07 -18.65 7.33
CA GLY A 221 1.74 -19.39 8.39
C GLY A 221 2.89 -20.28 7.94
N HIS A 222 3.32 -20.16 6.68
CA HIS A 222 4.52 -20.80 6.14
C HIS A 222 5.52 -19.74 5.65
N PRO A 223 6.21 -19.03 6.56
CA PRO A 223 6.95 -17.83 6.20
C PRO A 223 7.95 -18.04 5.07
N GLN A 224 7.94 -17.12 4.13
CA GLN A 224 8.84 -17.13 2.97
C GLN A 224 9.63 -15.85 2.90
N ARG A 225 10.94 -15.99 2.66
CA ARG A 225 11.83 -14.88 2.38
C ARG A 225 12.05 -14.77 0.88
N VAL A 226 11.79 -13.59 0.34
CA VAL A 226 11.95 -13.29 -1.09
C VAL A 226 12.92 -12.14 -1.26
N THR A 227 13.94 -12.32 -2.10
CA THR A 227 14.91 -11.29 -2.46
C THR A 227 14.58 -10.74 -3.84
N PHE A 228 14.45 -9.42 -3.92
CA PHE A 228 14.19 -8.67 -5.14
C PHE A 228 15.44 -7.93 -5.59
N VAL A 229 15.72 -7.99 -6.89
CA VAL A 229 16.72 -7.16 -7.58
C VAL A 229 16.06 -6.60 -8.83
N HIS A 230 16.10 -5.29 -9.02
CA HIS A 230 15.43 -4.58 -10.11
C HIS A 230 13.93 -4.93 -10.23
N ASN A 231 13.25 -5.00 -9.08
CA ASN A 231 11.85 -5.37 -8.93
C ASN A 231 11.52 -6.77 -9.48
N LYS A 232 12.47 -7.70 -9.34
CA LYS A 232 12.31 -9.10 -9.75
C LYS A 232 12.80 -10.03 -8.66
N ALA A 233 11.99 -11.02 -8.31
CA ALA A 233 12.33 -12.06 -7.37
C ALA A 233 13.48 -12.91 -7.94
N THR A 234 14.64 -12.87 -7.28
CA THR A 234 15.86 -13.60 -7.68
C THR A 234 16.15 -14.78 -6.75
N ALA A 235 15.60 -14.76 -5.53
CA ALA A 235 15.66 -15.88 -4.61
C ALA A 235 14.38 -15.97 -3.79
N ILE A 236 13.92 -17.20 -3.55
CA ILE A 236 12.78 -17.51 -2.69
C ILE A 236 13.21 -18.66 -1.79
N THR A 237 13.15 -18.47 -0.49
CA THR A 237 13.57 -19.48 0.50
C THR A 237 12.54 -19.57 1.62
N PRO A 238 12.23 -20.78 2.12
CA PRO A 238 11.55 -20.92 3.41
C PRO A 238 12.35 -20.23 4.53
N GLU A 239 11.67 -19.63 5.51
CA GLU A 239 12.29 -19.11 6.74
C GLU A 239 12.59 -20.23 7.75
#